data_AF-A0A7X3VIS5-F1
#
_entry.id   AF-A0A7X3VIS5-F1
#
_cell.length_a   1.000
_cell.length_b   1.000
_cell.length_c   1.000
_cell.angle_alpha   90.00
_cell.angle_beta   90.00
_cell.angle_gamma   90.00
#
_symmetry.space_group_name_H-M   'P 1'
#
loop_
_entity.id
_entity.type
_entity.pdbx_description
1 polymer ?
#
loop_
_entity_poly.entity_id
_entity_poly.type
_entity_poly.pdbx_seq_one_letter_code
_entity_poly.pdbx_strand_id
1 'polypeptide(L)'
;MVADKDLQSIQEVRTKVAAAHEAFLQFRKHTQEEVDRIVDQAAAVARANAESLAKLAVEEPGYGNVRDKTIKNLLNSDLLHRAIRPMKTVGVIGEDPDKGILEIAEPAGVVAAILPTTNPTSTAFFKILIALKSKNAIVVSPHPRAVNC
;
A
#
# COMPACT_ATOMS: atom_id res chain seq x y z
N MET A 1 27.71 -2.25 -21.65
CA MET A 1 27.88 -3.26 -20.60
C MET A 1 26.53 -3.48 -19.95
N VAL A 2 25.93 -4.66 -20.12
CA VAL A 2 24.78 -5.05 -19.32
C VAL A 2 25.35 -5.29 -17.93
N ALA A 3 25.08 -4.38 -17.00
CA ALA A 3 25.38 -4.64 -15.60
C ALA A 3 24.60 -5.88 -15.14
N ASP A 4 25.16 -6.66 -14.22
CA ASP A 4 24.53 -7.86 -13.66
C ASP A 4 23.19 -7.49 -13.01
N LYS A 5 22.11 -7.56 -13.81
CA LYS A 5 20.79 -7.01 -13.48
C LYS A 5 20.20 -7.69 -12.26
N ASP A 6 20.49 -8.97 -12.09
CA ASP A 6 20.17 -9.75 -10.91
C ASP A 6 20.87 -9.19 -9.66
N LEU A 7 22.18 -8.97 -9.70
CA LEU A 7 22.94 -8.41 -8.57
C LEU A 7 22.46 -7.00 -8.23
N GLN A 8 22.19 -6.17 -9.23
CA GLN A 8 21.61 -4.83 -9.02
C GLN A 8 20.23 -4.90 -8.38
N SER A 9 19.34 -5.77 -8.86
CA SER A 9 17.99 -5.91 -8.31
C SER A 9 18.00 -6.43 -6.86
N ILE A 10 18.89 -7.39 -6.54
CA ILE A 10 19.07 -7.89 -5.17
C ILE A 10 19.56 -6.76 -4.26
N GLN A 11 20.53 -5.97 -4.72
CA GLN A 11 21.05 -4.86 -3.95
C GLN A 11 20.00 -3.75 -3.75
N GLU A 12 19.19 -3.46 -4.77
CA GLU A 12 18.09 -2.51 -4.67
C GLU A 12 17.03 -2.95 -3.64
N VAL A 13 16.66 -4.23 -3.63
CA VAL A 13 15.72 -4.79 -2.63
C VAL A 13 16.30 -4.66 -1.23
N ARG A 14 17.58 -5.00 -1.01
CA ARG A 14 18.25 -4.84 0.30
C ARG A 14 18.17 -3.40 0.79
N THR A 15 18.50 -2.44 -0.07
CA THR A 15 18.46 -1.01 0.24
C THR A 15 17.03 -0.56 0.58
N LYS A 16 16.04 -0.95 -0.23
CA LYS A 16 14.62 -0.59 -0.02
C LYS A 16 14.05 -1.18 1.26
N VAL A 17 14.35 -2.44 1.57
CA VAL A 17 13.88 -3.10 2.80
C VAL A 17 14.52 -2.47 4.04
N ALA A 18 15.82 -2.17 4.00
CA ALA A 18 16.49 -1.49 5.11
C ALA A 18 15.89 -0.09 5.37
N ALA A 19 15.68 0.69 4.32
CA ALA A 19 15.03 2.01 4.43
C ALA A 19 13.58 1.90 4.93
N ALA A 20 12.81 0.94 4.43
CA ALA A 20 11.44 0.69 4.87
C ALA A 20 11.38 0.25 6.34
N HIS A 21 12.34 -0.53 6.81
CA HIS A 21 12.43 -0.93 8.20
C HIS A 21 12.71 0.26 9.12
N GLU A 22 13.65 1.15 8.75
CA GLU A 22 13.89 2.37 9.53
C GLU A 22 12.65 3.28 9.56
N ALA A 23 11.99 3.45 8.41
CA ALA A 23 10.72 4.20 8.35
C ALA A 23 9.65 3.56 9.25
N PHE A 24 9.54 2.22 9.26
CA PHE A 24 8.63 1.49 10.14
C PHE A 24 8.90 1.76 11.62
N LEU A 25 10.17 1.77 12.06
CA LEU A 25 10.52 2.03 13.46
C LEU A 25 10.07 3.41 13.95
N GLN A 26 10.03 4.40 13.06
CA GLN A 26 9.48 5.72 13.37
C GLN A 26 7.95 5.73 13.25
N PHE A 27 7.40 5.12 12.20
CA PHE A 27 5.98 5.11 11.91
C PHE A 27 5.16 4.37 12.97
N ARG A 28 5.69 3.27 13.54
CA ARG A 28 4.98 2.49 14.58
C ARG A 28 4.65 3.28 15.85
N LYS A 29 5.32 4.41 16.08
CA LYS A 29 5.12 5.31 17.23
C LYS A 29 3.96 6.31 17.04
N HIS A 30 3.42 6.42 15.82
CA HIS A 30 2.37 7.39 15.51
C HIS A 30 1.05 7.05 16.20
N THR A 31 0.27 8.08 16.52
CA THR A 31 -1.09 7.93 17.06
C THR A 31 -2.08 7.50 15.97
N GLN A 32 -3.30 7.11 16.37
CA GLN A 32 -4.36 6.77 15.42
C GLN A 32 -4.66 7.94 14.48
N GLU A 33 -4.73 9.17 15.01
CA GLU A 33 -5.06 10.38 14.26
C GLU A 33 -3.97 10.75 13.25
N GLU A 34 -2.69 10.55 13.61
CA GLU A 34 -1.56 10.78 12.71
C GLU A 34 -1.54 9.76 11.57
N VAL A 35 -1.76 8.48 11.89
CA VAL A 35 -1.89 7.40 10.89
C VAL A 35 -3.05 7.70 9.95
N ASP A 36 -4.21 8.07 10.50
CA ASP A 36 -5.40 8.38 9.72
C ASP A 36 -5.15 9.55 8.77
N ARG A 37 -4.48 10.62 9.22
CA ARG A 37 -4.13 11.77 8.38
C ARG A 37 -3.22 11.38 7.22
N ILE A 38 -2.24 10.51 7.45
CA ILE A 38 -1.35 9.99 6.41
C ILE A 38 -2.14 9.18 5.38
N VAL A 39 -3.04 8.31 5.83
CA VAL A 39 -3.89 7.49 4.95
C VAL A 39 -4.87 8.36 4.16
N ASP A 40 -5.46 9.38 4.79
CA ASP A 40 -6.36 10.35 4.15
C ASP A 40 -5.64 11.06 2.99
N GLN A 41 -4.41 11.53 3.20
CA GLN A 41 -3.62 12.18 2.16
C GLN A 41 -3.21 11.20 1.05
N ALA A 42 -2.78 9.99 1.40
CA ALA A 42 -2.41 8.96 0.43
C ALA A 42 -3.60 8.59 -0.48
N ALA A 43 -4.79 8.42 0.12
CA ALA A 43 -6.03 8.14 -0.61
C ALA A 43 -6.44 9.31 -1.52
N ALA A 44 -6.30 10.56 -1.06
CA ALA A 44 -6.58 11.74 -1.87
C ALA A 44 -5.69 11.83 -3.11
N VAL A 45 -4.38 11.61 -2.97
CA VAL A 45 -3.42 11.62 -4.09
C VAL A 45 -3.70 10.46 -5.05
N ALA A 46 -4.00 9.26 -4.53
CA ALA A 46 -4.36 8.11 -5.36
C ALA A 46 -5.63 8.38 -6.17
N ARG A 47 -6.65 8.99 -5.55
CA ARG A 47 -7.91 9.36 -6.22
C ARG A 47 -7.69 10.38 -7.32
N ALA A 48 -6.88 11.41 -7.06
CA ALA A 48 -6.56 12.45 -8.05
C ALA A 48 -5.81 11.90 -9.28
N ASN A 49 -5.05 10.82 -9.12
CA ASN A 49 -4.29 10.17 -10.18
C ASN A 49 -4.95 8.91 -10.74
N ALA A 50 -6.21 8.62 -10.36
CA ALA A 50 -6.86 7.37 -10.72
C ALA A 50 -6.94 7.15 -12.24
N GLU A 51 -7.23 8.20 -13.01
CA GLU A 51 -7.34 8.13 -14.47
C GLU A 51 -5.96 8.11 -15.17
N SER A 52 -5.01 8.94 -14.73
CA SER A 52 -3.67 8.98 -15.33
C SER A 52 -2.95 7.64 -15.18
N LEU A 53 -3.03 7.03 -13.99
CA LEU A 53 -2.46 5.71 -13.72
C LEU A 53 -3.25 4.58 -14.40
N ALA A 54 -4.56 4.78 -14.65
CA ALA A 54 -5.33 3.83 -15.46
C ALA A 54 -4.87 3.82 -16.93
N LYS A 55 -4.52 4.97 -17.50
CA LYS A 55 -3.96 5.08 -18.86
C LYS A 55 -2.65 4.31 -18.97
N LEU A 56 -1.70 4.56 -18.06
CA LEU A 56 -0.43 3.82 -18.01
C LEU A 56 -0.65 2.30 -17.85
N ALA A 57 -1.60 1.90 -17.00
CA ALA A 57 -1.91 0.49 -16.76
C ALA A 57 -2.64 -0.20 -17.91
N VAL A 58 -3.08 0.53 -18.94
CA VAL A 58 -3.54 -0.02 -20.23
C VAL A 58 -2.40 0.03 -21.25
N GLU A 59 -1.71 1.16 -21.37
CA GLU A 59 -0.67 1.42 -22.37
C GLU A 59 0.52 0.46 -22.24
N GLU A 60 1.03 0.24 -21.02
CA GLU A 60 2.22 -0.58 -20.81
C GLU A 60 1.93 -2.09 -21.00
N PRO A 61 0.97 -2.72 -20.29
CA PRO A 61 0.74 -4.16 -20.41
C PRO A 61 -0.15 -4.53 -21.61
N GLY A 62 -0.94 -3.60 -22.16
CA GLY A 62 -1.90 -3.83 -23.24
C GLY A 62 -3.23 -4.48 -22.82
N TYR A 63 -3.58 -4.47 -21.52
CA TYR A 63 -4.75 -5.19 -20.99
C TYR A 63 -5.88 -4.26 -20.56
N GLY A 64 -7.11 -4.59 -20.94
CA GLY A 64 -8.33 -3.90 -20.50
C GLY A 64 -8.55 -2.55 -21.19
N ASN A 65 -9.31 -1.66 -20.55
CA ASN A 65 -9.59 -0.32 -21.04
C ASN A 65 -9.47 0.71 -19.90
N VAL A 66 -9.28 1.99 -20.26
CA VAL A 66 -9.01 3.06 -19.30
C VAL A 66 -10.19 3.25 -18.35
N ARG A 67 -11.43 3.23 -18.85
CA ARG A 67 -12.64 3.44 -18.04
C ARG A 67 -12.72 2.45 -16.89
N ASP A 68 -12.60 1.16 -17.18
CA ASP A 68 -12.74 0.11 -16.16
C ASP A 68 -11.56 0.13 -15.18
N LYS A 69 -10.35 0.47 -15.65
CA LYS A 69 -9.20 0.64 -14.75
C LYS A 69 -9.31 1.88 -13.87
N THR A 70 -9.87 2.98 -14.36
CA THR A 70 -10.18 4.16 -13.53
C THR A 70 -11.17 3.78 -12.43
N ILE A 71 -12.21 3.02 -12.75
CA ILE A 71 -13.18 2.53 -11.75
C ILE A 71 -12.47 1.64 -10.71
N LYS A 72 -11.60 0.72 -11.12
CA LYS A 72 -10.81 -0.11 -10.19
C LYS A 72 -9.87 0.70 -9.31
N ASN A 73 -9.26 1.75 -9.86
CA ASN A 73 -8.43 2.67 -9.09
C ASN A 73 -9.26 3.42 -8.05
N LEU A 74 -10.41 3.97 -8.45
CA LEU A 74 -11.33 4.66 -7.55
C LEU A 74 -11.90 3.74 -6.47
N LEU A 75 -12.18 2.47 -6.78
CA LEU A 75 -12.62 1.47 -5.81
C LEU A 75 -11.64 1.39 -4.62
N ASN A 76 -10.34 1.41 -4.90
CA ASN A 76 -9.31 1.27 -3.87
C ASN A 76 -8.85 2.59 -3.29
N SER A 77 -8.90 3.70 -4.03
CA SER A 77 -8.53 5.02 -3.49
C SER A 77 -9.66 5.72 -2.75
N ASP A 78 -10.92 5.32 -2.99
CA ASP A 78 -12.10 5.96 -2.39
C ASP A 78 -12.93 5.00 -1.54
N LEU A 79 -13.51 3.95 -2.12
CA LEU A 79 -14.43 3.08 -1.39
C LEU A 79 -13.70 2.33 -0.26
N LEU A 80 -12.54 1.73 -0.55
CA LEU A 80 -11.69 1.10 0.45
C LEU A 80 -11.30 2.11 1.55
N HIS A 81 -10.86 3.31 1.16
CA HIS A 81 -10.46 4.35 2.12
C HIS A 81 -11.60 4.65 3.10
N ARG A 82 -12.82 4.89 2.61
CA ARG A 82 -14.01 5.10 3.46
C ARG A 82 -14.28 3.93 4.40
N ALA A 83 -14.08 2.69 3.92
CA ALA A 83 -14.30 1.49 4.70
C ALA A 83 -13.26 1.31 5.84
N ILE A 84 -11.98 1.60 5.57
CA ILE A 84 -10.91 1.42 6.56
C ILE A 84 -10.73 2.63 7.48
N ARG A 85 -11.19 3.82 7.07
CA ARG A 85 -11.02 5.06 7.82
C ARG A 85 -11.49 4.98 9.28
N PRO A 86 -12.68 4.43 9.61
CA PRO A 86 -13.16 4.36 11.00
C PRO A 86 -12.54 3.22 11.83
N MET A 87 -11.77 2.32 11.22
CA MET A 87 -11.20 1.17 11.94
C MET A 87 -10.14 1.62 12.95
N LYS A 88 -10.14 1.03 14.15
CA LYS A 88 -9.06 1.20 15.14
C LYS A 88 -7.93 0.22 14.81
N THR A 89 -6.71 0.73 14.70
CA THR A 89 -5.51 -0.03 14.30
C THR A 89 -4.28 0.34 15.13
N VAL A 90 -4.45 1.15 16.17
CA VAL A 90 -3.38 1.64 17.03
C VAL A 90 -3.76 1.44 18.49
N GLY A 91 -2.91 0.78 19.26
CA GLY A 91 -3.11 0.58 20.69
C GLY A 91 -4.27 -0.38 20.99
N VAL A 92 -5.04 -0.08 22.02
CA VAL A 92 -6.21 -0.89 22.41
C VAL A 92 -7.33 -0.73 21.38
N ILE A 93 -7.73 -1.85 20.80
CA ILE A 93 -8.78 -1.89 19.76
C ILE A 93 -10.06 -2.59 20.23
N GLY A 94 -9.99 -3.35 21.32
CA GLY A 94 -11.12 -4.08 21.90
C GLY A 94 -10.87 -4.44 23.36
N GLU A 95 -11.96 -4.50 24.13
CA GLU A 95 -11.97 -4.87 25.54
C GLU A 95 -13.17 -5.79 25.80
N ASP A 96 -12.96 -6.92 26.48
CA ASP A 96 -14.01 -7.80 27.01
C ASP A 96 -13.75 -7.97 28.52
N PRO A 97 -14.35 -7.08 29.35
CA PRO A 97 -14.12 -7.07 30.78
C PRO A 97 -14.60 -8.34 31.49
N ASP A 98 -15.67 -8.96 31.00
CA ASP A 98 -16.26 -10.17 31.59
C ASP A 98 -15.32 -11.36 31.46
N LYS A 99 -14.57 -11.43 30.35
CA LYS A 99 -13.52 -12.44 30.13
C LYS A 99 -12.12 -11.99 30.56
N GLY A 100 -11.96 -10.73 30.96
CA GLY A 100 -10.66 -10.14 31.27
C GLY A 100 -9.72 -10.08 30.05
N ILE A 101 -10.24 -9.85 28.85
CA ILE A 101 -9.46 -9.82 27.59
C ILE A 101 -9.27 -8.36 27.12
N LEU A 102 -8.04 -8.05 26.70
CA LEU A 102 -7.66 -6.80 26.07
C LEU A 102 -7.04 -7.10 24.69
N GLU A 103 -7.55 -6.47 23.64
CA GLU A 103 -7.02 -6.60 22.28
C GLU A 103 -6.17 -5.38 21.93
N ILE A 104 -4.90 -5.62 21.62
CA ILE A 104 -3.94 -4.58 21.25
C ILE A 104 -3.47 -4.82 19.82
N ALA A 105 -3.60 -3.79 18.97
CA ALA A 105 -3.10 -3.84 17.60
C ALA A 105 -1.58 -3.71 17.55
N GLU A 106 -0.92 -4.72 16.97
CA GLU A 106 0.53 -4.71 16.71
C GLU A 106 0.78 -4.81 15.19
N PRO A 107 1.56 -3.90 14.59
CA PRO A 107 1.94 -3.99 13.18
C PRO A 107 2.89 -5.16 12.92
N ALA A 108 2.81 -5.73 11.71
CA ALA A 108 3.67 -6.84 11.30
C ALA A 108 5.09 -6.41 10.91
N GLY A 109 5.31 -5.15 10.54
CA GLY A 109 6.61 -4.60 10.16
C GLY A 109 6.66 -4.11 8.71
N VAL A 110 7.52 -4.73 7.90
CA VAL A 110 7.69 -4.40 6.47
C VAL A 110 6.99 -5.46 5.62
N VAL A 111 5.97 -5.04 4.88
CA VAL A 111 5.19 -5.91 3.97
C VAL A 111 5.85 -5.97 2.60
N ALA A 112 6.09 -7.18 2.09
CA ALA A 112 6.47 -7.41 0.69
C ALA A 112 5.21 -7.54 -0.18
N ALA A 113 5.01 -6.61 -1.12
CA ALA A 113 3.79 -6.52 -1.92
C ALA A 113 4.06 -6.88 -3.39
N ILE A 114 3.70 -8.11 -3.76
CA ILE A 114 3.73 -8.56 -5.16
C ILE A 114 2.52 -8.00 -5.92
N LEU A 115 2.74 -7.37 -7.08
CA LEU A 115 1.68 -6.81 -7.91
C LEU A 115 1.50 -7.59 -9.22
N PRO A 116 0.25 -7.89 -9.63
CA PRO A 116 -0.04 -8.59 -10.88
C PRO A 116 -0.08 -7.63 -12.08
N THR A 117 0.10 -8.15 -13.30
CA THR A 117 -0.02 -7.38 -14.55
C THR A 117 -1.46 -6.91 -14.85
N THR A 118 -2.47 -7.62 -14.35
CA THR A 118 -3.88 -7.35 -14.69
C THR A 118 -4.41 -6.11 -13.97
N ASN A 119 -4.00 -5.91 -12.71
CA ASN A 119 -4.47 -4.85 -11.82
C ASN A 119 -3.29 -4.15 -11.12
N PRO A 120 -2.27 -3.63 -11.84
CA PRO A 120 -1.02 -3.18 -11.22
C PRO A 120 -1.26 -2.00 -10.27
N THR A 121 -1.88 -0.94 -10.77
CA THR A 121 -2.12 0.31 -10.05
C THR A 121 -3.17 0.18 -8.95
N SER A 122 -4.31 -0.44 -9.27
CA SER A 122 -5.36 -0.65 -8.27
C SER A 122 -4.90 -1.55 -7.11
N THR A 123 -4.08 -2.59 -7.39
CA THR A 123 -3.52 -3.44 -6.32
C THR A 123 -2.50 -2.67 -5.49
N ALA A 124 -1.67 -1.81 -6.11
CA ALA A 124 -0.76 -0.93 -5.38
C ALA A 124 -1.53 -0.03 -4.40
N PHE A 125 -2.60 0.64 -4.86
CA PHE A 125 -3.45 1.48 -4.00
C PHE A 125 -4.03 0.69 -2.83
N PHE A 126 -4.63 -0.47 -3.11
CA PHE A 126 -5.20 -1.32 -2.07
C PHE A 126 -4.16 -1.70 -1.01
N LYS A 127 -3.02 -2.26 -1.44
CA LYS A 127 -2.00 -2.78 -0.52
C LYS A 127 -1.31 -1.66 0.28
N ILE A 128 -1.03 -0.52 -0.36
CA ILE A 128 -0.40 0.62 0.32
C ILE A 128 -1.33 1.18 1.38
N LEU A 129 -2.61 1.43 1.06
CA LEU A 129 -3.54 2.04 2.01
C LEU A 129 -3.78 1.15 3.24
N ILE A 130 -3.97 -0.16 3.07
CA ILE A 130 -4.16 -1.06 4.21
C ILE A 130 -2.86 -1.25 5.02
N ALA A 131 -1.68 -1.24 4.37
CA ALA A 131 -0.40 -1.30 5.06
C ALA A 131 -0.19 -0.07 5.94
N LEU A 132 -0.41 1.13 5.40
CA LEU A 132 -0.30 2.38 6.14
C LEU A 132 -1.30 2.44 7.30
N LYS A 133 -2.58 2.08 7.04
CA LYS A 133 -3.62 2.09 8.08
C LYS A 133 -3.29 1.15 9.24
N SER A 134 -2.58 0.06 8.98
CA SER A 134 -2.13 -0.90 9.99
C SER A 134 -0.70 -0.64 10.52
N LYS A 135 -0.16 0.57 10.31
CA LYS A 135 1.20 0.99 10.75
C LYS A 135 2.35 0.15 10.20
N ASN A 136 2.19 -0.44 9.02
CA ASN A 136 3.24 -1.18 8.34
C ASN A 136 3.96 -0.30 7.31
N ALA A 137 5.25 -0.53 7.13
CA ALA A 137 5.94 -0.12 5.92
C ALA A 137 5.70 -1.16 4.81
N ILE A 138 5.91 -0.78 3.55
CA ILE A 138 5.63 -1.63 2.40
C ILE A 138 6.69 -1.45 1.32
N VAL A 139 7.16 -2.57 0.75
CA VAL A 139 8.03 -2.61 -0.42
C VAL A 139 7.32 -3.35 -1.54
N VAL A 140 7.23 -2.72 -2.71
CA VAL A 140 6.46 -3.21 -3.85
C VAL A 140 7.35 -3.95 -4.84
N SER A 141 6.87 -5.09 -5.34
CA SER A 141 7.47 -5.88 -6.41
C SER A 141 6.49 -5.96 -7.59
N PRO A 142 6.65 -5.12 -8.62
CA PRO A 142 5.76 -5.11 -9.78
C PRO A 142 6.05 -6.28 -10.71
N HIS A 143 5.01 -6.74 -11.43
CA HIS A 143 5.23 -7.67 -12.54
C HIS A 143 6.06 -7.00 -13.65
N PRO A 144 7.03 -7.69 -14.28
CA PRO A 144 7.91 -7.11 -15.33
C PRO A 144 7.23 -6.49 -16.56
N ARG A 145 5.90 -6.65 -16.71
CA ARG A 145 5.10 -6.13 -17.83
C ARG A 145 4.26 -4.90 -17.44
N ALA A 146 4.43 -4.42 -16.21
CA ALA A 146 3.64 -3.36 -15.59
C ALA A 146 4.50 -2.62 -14.55
N VAL A 147 5.76 -2.31 -14.91
CA VAL A 147 6.76 -1.74 -13.99
C VAL A 147 6.65 -0.23 -13.94
N ASN A 148 6.22 0.40 -15.03
CA ASN A 148 6.20 1.85 -15.19
C ASN A 148 4.84 2.48 -14.86
N CYS A 149 3.78 1.68 -14.78
CA CYS A 149 2.42 2.14 -14.45
C CYS A 149 2.12 2.24 -12.95
#